data_AF-A0A3D1IJ58-F1
#
_entry.id   AF-A0A3D1IJ58-F1
#
_cell.length_a   1.000
_cell.length_b   1.000
_cell.length_c   1.000
_cell.angle_alpha   90.00
_cell.angle_beta   90.00
_cell.angle_gamma   90.00
#
_symmetry.space_group_name_H-M   'P 1'
#
loop_
_entity.id
_entity.type
_entity.pdbx_description
1 polymer ?
#
loop_
_entity_poly.entity_id
_entity_poly.type
_entity_poly.pdbx_seq_one_letter_code
_entity_poly.pdbx_strand_id
1 'polypeptide(L)'
;MRPSAVTERLEDRTLLSVTSLWLDGELSVVSDSNDSITIESDAAQQVVVKVNGVVDDSVPTIAASDVRAIVVEGGDLGNRLDLRAISTSAFSYTDPVTGDPMSITIEGNNGDDVIYGSSGFGDAISGGDGDDFIDGREGDDVINGDDGD
;
A
#
# COMPACT_ATOMS: atom_id res chain seq x y z
N MET A 1 -1.29 48.97 -19.57
CA MET A 1 -2.07 48.40 -18.46
C MET A 1 -1.90 46.89 -18.55
N ARG A 2 -1.14 46.27 -17.63
CA ARG A 2 -0.91 44.82 -17.60
C ARG A 2 -1.67 44.21 -16.42
N PRO A 3 -2.53 43.23 -16.68
CA PRO A 3 -2.74 42.10 -15.77
C PRO A 3 -2.77 40.79 -16.60
N SER A 4 -2.44 39.58 -16.14
CA SER A 4 -2.03 39.05 -14.86
C SER A 4 -1.10 37.88 -15.17
N ALA A 5 0.00 37.74 -14.43
CA ALA A 5 0.72 36.48 -14.40
C ALA A 5 -0.25 35.46 -13.80
N VAL A 6 -0.65 34.47 -14.60
CA VAL A 6 -1.26 33.25 -14.08
C VAL A 6 -0.22 32.66 -13.16
N THR A 7 -0.48 32.74 -11.85
CA THR A 7 0.29 32.05 -10.84
C THR A 7 0.05 30.58 -11.09
N GLU A 8 0.96 29.94 -11.84
CA GLU A 8 1.16 28.51 -11.72
C GLU A 8 1.39 28.27 -10.23
N ARG A 9 0.42 27.64 -9.56
CA ARG A 9 0.72 27.08 -8.26
C ARG A 9 1.73 25.99 -8.56
N LEU A 10 2.97 26.21 -8.12
CA LEU A 10 3.91 25.13 -7.90
C LEU A 10 3.16 24.15 -6.99
N GLU A 11 2.56 23.12 -7.56
CA GLU A 11 2.38 21.89 -6.82
C GLU A 11 3.81 21.53 -6.43
N ASP A 12 4.08 21.46 -5.12
CA ASP A 12 5.32 20.86 -4.66
C ASP A 12 5.30 19.45 -5.26
N ARG A 13 6.06 19.28 -6.35
CA ARG A 13 6.42 17.96 -6.85
C ARG A 13 7.37 17.42 -5.80
N THR A 14 6.81 16.97 -4.68
CA THR A 14 7.38 15.88 -3.92
C THR A 14 7.83 14.88 -4.97
N LEU A 15 9.12 14.57 -4.98
CA LEU A 15 9.66 13.55 -5.87
C LEU A 15 8.69 12.37 -5.84
N LEU A 16 8.35 11.84 -7.01
CA LEU A 16 7.39 10.76 -7.13
C LEU A 16 8.10 9.49 -6.63
N SER A 17 8.33 9.42 -5.32
CA SER A 17 9.08 8.35 -4.69
C SER A 17 8.25 7.08 -4.53
N VAL A 18 6.94 7.20 -4.79
CA VAL A 18 6.02 6.08 -4.85
C VAL A 18 5.29 6.11 -6.18
N THR A 19 5.17 4.92 -6.78
CA THR A 19 4.33 4.67 -7.94
C THR A 19 3.17 3.77 -7.52
N SER A 20 1.95 4.26 -7.69
CA SER A 20 0.74 3.48 -7.48
C SER A 20 0.07 3.15 -8.83
N LEU A 21 -0.31 1.90 -9.02
CA LEU A 21 -0.95 1.41 -10.24
C LEU A 21 -2.16 0.55 -9.90
N TRP A 22 -3.28 0.82 -10.57
CA TRP A 22 -4.48 -0.02 -10.54
C TRP A 22 -4.71 -0.67 -11.90
N LEU A 23 -4.71 -2.01 -11.95
CA LEU A 23 -4.94 -2.76 -13.19
C LEU A 23 -5.64 -4.09 -12.89
N ASP A 24 -6.72 -4.39 -13.62
CA ASP A 24 -7.42 -5.69 -13.59
C ASP A 24 -7.82 -6.23 -12.20
N GLY A 25 -8.03 -5.33 -11.24
CA GLY A 25 -8.41 -5.69 -9.87
C GLY A 25 -7.24 -5.72 -8.88
N GLU A 26 -6.02 -5.48 -9.34
CA GLU A 26 -4.82 -5.40 -8.53
C GLU A 26 -4.39 -3.95 -8.31
N LEU A 27 -4.12 -3.62 -7.04
CA LEU A 27 -3.47 -2.37 -6.64
C LEU A 27 -2.01 -2.67 -6.31
N SER A 28 -1.09 -2.13 -7.10
CA SER A 28 0.35 -2.19 -6.86
C SER A 28 0.85 -0.83 -6.38
N VAL A 29 1.62 -0.80 -5.29
CA VAL A 29 2.23 0.40 -4.72
C VAL A 29 3.70 0.12 -4.48
N VAL A 30 4.58 0.80 -5.21
CA VAL A 30 6.03 0.56 -5.17
C VAL A 30 6.73 1.84 -4.77
N SER A 31 7.59 1.77 -3.77
CA SER A 31 8.44 2.86 -3.31
C SER A 31 9.87 2.75 -3.87
N ASP A 32 10.51 3.90 -4.10
CA ASP A 32 11.91 4.05 -4.51
C ASP A 32 12.75 4.81 -3.46
N SER A 33 12.16 5.15 -2.32
CA SER A 33 12.76 5.94 -1.26
C SER A 33 12.32 5.51 0.14
N ASN A 34 12.70 6.28 1.16
CA ASN A 34 12.16 6.10 2.51
C ASN A 34 10.79 6.77 2.59
N ASP A 35 9.75 5.95 2.44
CA ASP A 35 8.36 6.36 2.39
C ASP A 35 7.51 5.63 3.43
N SER A 36 6.53 6.37 3.97
CA SER A 36 5.43 5.79 4.73
C SER A 36 4.23 5.60 3.81
N ILE A 37 3.94 4.34 3.46
CA ILE A 37 2.79 3.94 2.66
C ILE A 37 1.68 3.45 3.60
N THR A 38 0.47 3.97 3.42
CA THR A 38 -0.72 3.49 4.12
C THR A 38 -1.83 3.21 3.12
N ILE A 39 -2.44 2.04 3.21
CA ILE A 39 -3.61 1.68 2.41
C ILE A 39 -4.80 1.50 3.34
N GLU A 40 -5.87 2.24 3.07
CA GLU A 40 -7.09 2.23 3.86
C GLU A 40 -8.33 2.27 2.97
N SER A 41 -9.50 2.16 3.61
CA SER A 41 -10.78 2.48 2.98
C SER A 41 -11.40 3.71 3.64
N ASP A 42 -12.02 4.58 2.84
CA ASP A 42 -12.73 5.74 3.35
C ASP A 42 -14.16 5.41 3.81
N ALA A 43 -14.90 6.43 4.27
CA ALA A 43 -16.29 6.26 4.70
C ALA A 43 -17.25 5.87 3.56
N ALA A 44 -16.83 6.03 2.30
CA ALA A 44 -17.56 5.60 1.12
C ALA A 44 -17.10 4.23 0.61
N GLN A 45 -16.27 3.51 1.38
CA GLN A 45 -15.67 2.22 1.03
C GLN A 45 -14.82 2.27 -0.25
N GLN A 46 -14.21 3.43 -0.51
CA GLN A 46 -13.24 3.57 -1.59
C GLN A 46 -11.82 3.41 -1.05
N VAL A 47 -10.94 2.83 -1.86
CA VAL A 47 -9.53 2.69 -1.51
C VAL A 47 -8.88 4.06 -1.46
N VAL A 48 -8.09 4.30 -0.42
CA VAL A 48 -7.23 5.48 -0.28
C VAL A 48 -5.81 4.99 -0.03
N VAL A 49 -4.90 5.39 -0.92
CA VAL A 49 -3.45 5.23 -0.72
C VAL A 49 -2.91 6.55 -0.19
N LYS A 50 -2.13 6.50 0.88
CA LYS A 50 -1.41 7.65 1.42
C LYS A 50 0.09 7.40 1.38
N VAL A 51 0.82 8.38 0.88
CA VAL A 51 2.28 8.42 0.85
C VAL A 51 2.72 9.57 1.75
N ASN A 52 3.48 9.26 2.79
CA ASN A 52 3.93 10.21 3.81
C ASN A 52 2.77 11.00 4.43
N GLY A 53 1.61 10.33 4.59
CA GLY A 53 0.38 10.91 5.14
C GLY A 53 -0.43 11.77 4.18
N VAL A 54 0.02 11.94 2.93
CA VAL A 54 -0.71 12.67 1.86
C VAL A 54 -1.39 11.65 0.95
N VAL A 55 -2.63 11.92 0.56
CA VAL A 55 -3.37 11.05 -0.37
C VAL A 55 -2.70 11.07 -1.74
N ASP A 56 -2.51 9.89 -2.33
CA ASP A 56 -2.00 9.71 -3.68
C ASP A 56 -3.15 9.78 -4.71
N ASP A 57 -3.30 10.94 -5.35
CA ASP A 57 -4.32 11.19 -6.37
C ASP A 57 -4.04 10.51 -7.73
N SER A 58 -2.93 9.77 -7.86
CA SER A 58 -2.63 8.98 -9.08
C SER A 58 -3.51 7.72 -9.19
N VAL A 59 -4.02 7.23 -8.06
CA VAL A 59 -4.90 6.08 -7.99
C VAL A 59 -6.34 6.53 -8.31
N PRO A 60 -7.04 5.88 -9.27
CA PRO A 60 -8.44 6.22 -9.54
C PRO A 60 -9.32 5.87 -8.34
N THR A 61 -10.54 6.40 -8.33
CA THR A 61 -11.57 5.93 -7.39
C THR A 61 -11.85 4.45 -7.62
N ILE A 62 -11.52 3.62 -6.62
CA ILE A 62 -11.71 2.17 -6.62
C ILE A 62 -12.61 1.80 -5.45
N ALA A 63 -13.66 1.01 -5.68
CA ALA A 63 -14.42 0.42 -4.57
C ALA A 63 -13.56 -0.67 -3.90
N ALA A 64 -13.45 -0.65 -2.57
CA ALA A 64 -12.67 -1.63 -1.82
C ALA A 64 -13.15 -3.08 -2.07
N SER A 65 -14.42 -3.27 -2.39
CA SER A 65 -14.99 -4.57 -2.78
C SER A 65 -14.52 -5.11 -4.13
N ASP A 66 -13.96 -4.26 -4.99
CA ASP A 66 -13.50 -4.65 -6.33
C ASP A 66 -12.01 -5.05 -6.33
N VAL A 67 -11.31 -4.83 -5.22
CA VAL A 67 -9.88 -5.11 -5.06
C VAL A 67 -9.67 -6.60 -4.85
N ARG A 68 -9.02 -7.22 -5.82
CA ARG A 68 -8.68 -8.66 -5.84
C ARG A 68 -7.33 -8.93 -5.20
N ALA A 69 -6.39 -8.04 -5.42
CA ALA A 69 -5.04 -8.15 -4.90
C ALA A 69 -4.48 -6.78 -4.53
N ILE A 70 -3.68 -6.74 -3.46
CA ILE A 70 -2.83 -5.61 -3.12
C ILE A 70 -1.39 -6.10 -3.07
N VAL A 71 -0.51 -5.38 -3.74
CA VAL A 71 0.94 -5.61 -3.71
C VAL A 71 1.62 -4.32 -3.27
N VAL A 72 2.43 -4.39 -2.22
CA VAL A 72 3.18 -3.23 -1.71
C VAL A 72 4.66 -3.58 -1.62
N GLU A 73 5.51 -2.74 -2.21
CA GLU A 73 6.96 -2.90 -2.25
C GLU A 73 7.65 -1.66 -1.65
N GLY A 74 8.48 -1.83 -0.61
CA GLY A 74 9.19 -0.75 0.08
C GLY A 74 10.35 -0.16 -0.73
N GLY A 75 11.23 -1.00 -1.26
CA GLY A 75 12.34 -0.58 -2.12
C GLY A 75 13.69 -0.73 -1.41
N ASP A 76 14.62 0.22 -1.60
CA ASP A 76 16.02 0.05 -1.15
C ASP A 76 16.33 0.66 0.23
N LEU A 77 15.41 1.41 0.82
CA LEU A 77 15.61 2.15 2.07
C LEU A 77 14.49 1.79 3.04
N GLY A 78 14.74 1.85 4.35
CA GLY A 78 13.69 1.53 5.33
C GLY A 78 12.39 2.32 5.12
N ASN A 79 11.29 1.60 5.00
CA ASN A 79 9.95 2.07 4.76
C ASN A 79 9.03 1.79 5.95
N ARG A 80 7.86 2.43 5.90
CA ARG A 80 6.74 2.08 6.75
C ARG A 80 5.56 1.65 5.89
N LEU A 81 5.24 0.37 5.90
CA LEU A 81 4.14 -0.22 5.13
C LEU A 81 2.99 -0.54 6.10
N ASP A 82 1.89 0.20 6.02
CA ASP A 82 0.79 0.15 7.00
C ASP A 82 -0.55 -0.22 6.35
N LEU A 83 -0.94 -1.48 6.48
CA LEU A 83 -2.19 -2.02 5.92
C LEU A 83 -3.24 -2.32 7.01
N ARG A 84 -3.04 -1.85 8.24
CA ARG A 84 -3.91 -2.16 9.40
C ARG A 84 -5.36 -1.72 9.26
N ALA A 85 -5.62 -0.78 8.36
CA ALA A 85 -6.96 -0.26 8.07
C ALA A 85 -7.72 -1.09 7.02
N ILE A 86 -7.10 -2.11 6.46
CA ILE A 86 -7.74 -3.09 5.60
C ILE A 86 -8.50 -4.08 6.48
N SER A 87 -9.79 -4.27 6.17
CA SER A 87 -10.65 -5.23 6.85
C SER A 87 -11.58 -5.92 5.86
N THR A 88 -11.96 -7.15 6.17
CA THR A 88 -12.90 -7.98 5.39
C THR A 88 -14.29 -7.37 5.22
N SER A 89 -14.64 -6.37 6.05
CA SER A 89 -15.92 -5.67 5.96
C SER A 89 -15.97 -4.61 4.86
N ALA A 90 -14.81 -4.02 4.52
CA ALA A 90 -14.68 -3.02 3.47
C ALA A 90 -14.12 -3.62 2.19
N PHE A 91 -13.08 -4.45 2.33
CA PHE A 91 -12.47 -5.22 1.25
C PHE A 91 -13.16 -6.58 1.22
N SER A 92 -14.19 -6.72 0.40
CA SER A 92 -15.04 -7.92 0.43
C SER A 92 -15.01 -8.71 -0.87
N TYR A 93 -13.94 -8.57 -1.66
CA TYR A 93 -13.79 -9.35 -2.88
C TYR A 93 -13.72 -10.84 -2.55
N THR A 94 -14.38 -11.64 -3.38
CA THR A 94 -14.30 -13.10 -3.37
C THR A 94 -14.31 -13.56 -4.81
N ASP A 95 -13.33 -14.39 -5.17
CA ASP A 95 -13.23 -14.91 -6.53
C ASP A 95 -14.47 -15.77 -6.86
N PRO A 96 -15.19 -15.49 -7.96
CA PRO A 96 -16.42 -16.19 -8.29
C PRO A 96 -16.21 -17.63 -8.77
N VAL A 97 -14.97 -18.04 -9.06
CA VAL A 97 -14.60 -19.37 -9.54
C VAL A 97 -14.00 -20.20 -8.42
N THR A 98 -13.01 -19.67 -7.70
CA THR A 98 -12.31 -20.41 -6.65
C THR A 98 -12.94 -20.23 -5.27
N GLY A 99 -13.64 -19.11 -5.05
CA GLY A 99 -14.14 -18.72 -3.73
C GLY A 99 -13.07 -18.14 -2.81
N ASP A 100 -11.86 -17.91 -3.32
CA ASP A 100 -10.77 -17.34 -2.53
C ASP A 100 -11.05 -15.86 -2.23
N PRO A 101 -10.68 -15.37 -1.03
CA PRO A 101 -10.75 -13.96 -0.73
C PRO A 101 -9.70 -13.18 -1.54
N MET A 102 -9.75 -11.86 -1.44
CA MET A 102 -8.63 -11.00 -1.82
C MET A 102 -7.29 -11.48 -1.23
N SER A 103 -6.21 -11.32 -2.00
CA SER A 103 -4.83 -11.57 -1.56
C SER A 103 -4.06 -10.29 -1.27
N ILE A 104 -3.12 -10.35 -0.32
CA ILE A 104 -2.25 -9.23 0.03
C ILE A 104 -0.81 -9.73 0.07
N THR A 105 0.05 -9.05 -0.67
CA THR A 105 1.50 -9.28 -0.69
C THR A 105 2.21 -8.00 -0.25
N ILE A 106 3.14 -8.12 0.69
CA ILE A 106 3.95 -7.01 1.20
C ILE A 106 5.42 -7.43 1.16
N GLU A 107 6.25 -6.65 0.49
CA GLU A 107 7.69 -6.86 0.38
C GLU A 107 8.40 -5.60 0.88
N GLY A 108 9.11 -5.70 2.00
CA GLY A 108 9.96 -4.61 2.50
C GLY A 108 11.10 -4.30 1.52
N ASN A 109 11.76 -5.36 1.04
CA ASN A 109 12.95 -5.36 0.19
C ASN A 109 14.21 -5.02 1.00
N ASN A 110 14.92 -3.93 0.73
CA ASN A 110 16.13 -3.60 1.50
C ASN A 110 15.86 -2.46 2.49
N GLY A 111 16.62 -2.46 3.57
CA GLY A 111 16.56 -1.43 4.61
C GLY A 111 15.73 -1.89 5.81
N ASP A 112 15.81 -1.14 6.91
CA ASP A 112 15.10 -1.49 8.13
C ASP A 112 13.62 -1.09 8.02
N ASP A 113 12.75 -2.04 7.69
CA ASP A 113 11.35 -1.80 7.41
C ASP A 113 10.44 -1.94 8.64
N VAL A 114 9.31 -1.23 8.60
CA VAL A 114 8.22 -1.42 9.56
C VAL A 114 6.95 -1.80 8.80
N ILE A 115 6.60 -3.08 8.87
CA ILE A 115 5.51 -3.68 8.13
C ILE A 115 4.38 -4.05 9.10
N TYR A 116 3.18 -3.55 8.80
CA TYR A 116 1.94 -4.03 9.41
C TYR A 116 1.03 -4.60 8.34
N GLY A 117 0.70 -5.88 8.50
CA GLY A 117 -0.31 -6.57 7.72
C GLY A 117 -1.73 -6.02 7.91
N SER A 118 -2.67 -6.69 7.28
CA SER A 118 -4.09 -6.40 7.26
C SER A 118 -4.80 -7.05 8.46
N SER A 119 -6.13 -7.03 8.52
CA SER A 119 -6.83 -7.80 9.54
C SER A 119 -7.95 -8.62 8.92
N GLY A 120 -7.87 -9.93 9.13
CA GLY A 120 -8.82 -10.92 8.66
C GLY A 120 -8.48 -11.56 7.30
N PHE A 121 -7.39 -11.16 6.66
CA PHE A 121 -6.83 -11.84 5.49
C PHE A 121 -5.56 -12.60 5.89
N GLY A 122 -5.21 -13.64 5.12
CA GLY A 122 -3.88 -14.24 5.23
C GLY A 122 -2.93 -13.47 4.32
N ASP A 123 -2.00 -12.73 4.92
CA ASP A 123 -1.04 -11.93 4.19
C ASP A 123 0.22 -12.74 3.82
N ALA A 124 0.82 -12.44 2.66
CA ALA A 124 2.16 -12.89 2.33
C ALA A 124 3.14 -11.73 2.55
N ILE A 125 4.01 -11.85 3.55
CA ILE A 125 4.91 -10.77 3.97
C ILE A 125 6.35 -11.24 3.93
N SER A 126 7.21 -10.49 3.25
CA SER A 126 8.67 -10.60 3.29
C SER A 126 9.26 -9.29 3.82
N GLY A 127 10.10 -9.37 4.85
CA GLY A 127 10.89 -8.25 5.34
C GLY A 127 11.95 -7.87 4.32
N GLY A 128 12.87 -8.78 4.09
CA GLY A 128 13.93 -8.67 3.08
C GLY A 128 15.28 -8.51 3.77
N ASP A 129 16.15 -7.65 3.24
CA ASP A 129 17.46 -7.36 3.84
C ASP A 129 17.34 -6.18 4.82
N GLY A 130 17.57 -6.37 6.11
CA GLY A 130 17.53 -5.29 7.10
C GLY A 130 17.01 -5.73 8.45
N ASP A 131 17.10 -4.85 9.45
CA ASP A 131 16.54 -5.13 10.78
C ASP A 131 15.04 -4.78 10.82
N ASP A 132 14.22 -5.68 10.28
CA ASP A 132 12.79 -5.44 10.07
C ASP A 132 11.91 -5.64 11.31
N PHE A 133 10.85 -4.83 11.39
CA PHE A 133 9.70 -5.10 12.25
C PHE A 133 8.50 -5.53 11.42
N ILE A 134 7.99 -6.75 11.67
CA ILE A 134 6.80 -7.27 11.00
C ILE A 134 5.72 -7.66 12.02
N ASP A 135 4.53 -7.08 11.86
CA ASP A 135 3.30 -7.49 12.54
C ASP A 135 2.28 -7.92 11.49
N GLY A 136 2.14 -9.23 11.28
CA GLY A 136 1.17 -9.81 10.32
C GLY A 136 -0.28 -9.70 10.75
N ARG A 137 -0.55 -9.30 12.01
CA ARG A 137 -1.88 -9.00 12.53
C ARG A 137 -2.79 -10.25 12.55
N GLU A 138 -4.08 -10.10 12.22
CA GLU A 138 -5.05 -11.20 12.29
C GLU A 138 -5.15 -11.86 10.93
N GLY A 139 -4.96 -13.17 10.87
CA GLY A 139 -4.89 -13.86 9.59
C GLY A 139 -4.20 -15.21 9.72
N ASP A 140 -4.29 -16.01 8.67
CA ASP A 140 -3.37 -17.13 8.47
C ASP A 140 -2.23 -16.63 7.58
N ASP A 141 -1.28 -15.92 8.19
CA ASP A 141 -0.21 -15.22 7.48
C ASP A 141 0.99 -16.11 7.16
N VAL A 142 1.66 -15.81 6.05
CA VAL A 142 2.98 -16.34 5.72
C VAL A 142 3.96 -15.19 5.83
N ILE A 143 4.77 -15.21 6.88
CA ILE A 143 5.76 -14.17 7.17
C ILE A 143 7.16 -14.75 7.05
N ASN A 144 7.98 -14.13 6.22
CA ASN A 144 9.41 -14.35 6.14
C ASN A 144 10.13 -13.08 6.57
N GLY A 145 10.96 -13.18 7.61
CA GLY A 145 11.80 -12.04 8.04
C GLY A 145 13.00 -11.84 7.14
N ASP A 146 13.39 -12.85 6.35
CA ASP A 146 14.60 -12.85 5.53
C ASP A 146 15.86 -12.46 6.35
N ASP A 147 16.82 -11.74 5.76
CA ASP A 147 18.15 -11.52 6.34
C ASP A 147 18.17 -10.25 7.22
N GLY A 148 18.42 -10.39 8.53
CA GLY A 148 18.49 -9.30 9.51
C GLY A 148 19.02 -9.79 10.87
N ASP A 149 19.53 -8.90 11.74
CA ASP A 149 20.16 -9.24 13.04
C ASP A 149 19.22 -9.08 14.27
#